data_AF-A0A816FSJ7-F1
#
_entry.id   AF-A0A816FSJ7-F1
#
_cell.length_a   1.000
_cell.length_b   1.000
_cell.length_c   1.000
_cell.angle_alpha   90.00
_cell.angle_beta   90.00
_cell.angle_gamma   90.00
#
_symmetry.space_group_name_H-M   'P 1'
#
loop_
_entity.id
_entity.type
_entity.pdbx_description
1 polymer ?
#
loop_
_entity_poly.entity_id
_entity_poly.type
_entity_poly.pdbx_seq_one_letter_code
_entity_poly.pdbx_strand_id
1 'polypeptide(L)'
;MKHFHFVLLWLIISCILSTLSIRFGTYNIQSGSNFAHVYNLTETAETINQLDVDIIALQEVDNFTDRHLIDQTLYIAQYNKIQSFEYFHFEKMRNFQNGGYGISILSKQTSIKRLLTYHYNNTTAEQCVIPKEGDYCQGFILIEIPFKYQDNIDLSIYFGTTHLVIGLNGLQQFNEVKQIVQWMSDNIINISKNPYIF
;
A
#
# COMPACT_ATOMS: atom_id res chain seq x y z
N MET A 1 8.93 55.48 9.52
CA MET A 1 8.01 54.76 8.58
C MET A 1 8.72 53.79 7.62
N LYS A 2 10.00 53.96 7.28
CA LYS A 2 10.74 53.03 6.37
C LYS A 2 11.11 51.68 7.01
N HIS A 3 11.35 51.64 8.32
CA HIS A 3 11.69 50.39 9.04
C HIS A 3 10.49 49.45 9.24
N PHE A 4 9.26 49.97 9.25
CA PHE A 4 8.04 49.17 9.44
C PHE A 4 7.68 48.35 8.18
N HIS A 5 8.02 48.87 6.99
CA HIS A 5 7.82 48.17 5.72
C HIS A 5 8.80 46.99 5.54
N PHE A 6 10.00 47.08 6.12
CA PHE A 6 11.03 46.04 6.00
C PHE A 6 10.70 44.80 6.83
N VAL A 7 10.05 44.97 7.99
CA VAL A 7 9.61 43.86 8.85
C VAL A 7 8.37 43.15 8.26
N LEU A 8 7.46 43.90 7.64
CA LEU A 8 6.29 43.33 6.97
C LEU A 8 6.68 42.49 5.74
N LEU A 9 7.71 42.90 4.98
CA LEU A 9 8.23 42.15 3.83
C LEU A 9 8.89 40.81 4.26
N TRP A 10 9.51 40.78 5.44
CA TRP A 10 10.18 39.59 5.97
C TRP A 10 9.17 38.54 6.51
N LEU A 11 8.07 38.99 7.12
CA LEU A 11 6.96 38.14 7.57
C LEU A 11 6.18 37.48 6.41
N ILE A 12 6.11 38.15 5.25
CA ILE A 12 5.47 37.61 4.04
C ILE A 12 6.35 36.53 3.37
N ILE A 13 7.68 36.68 3.42
CA ILE A 13 8.63 35.71 2.84
C ILE A 13 8.71 34.40 3.65
N SER A 14 8.50 34.45 4.97
CA SER A 14 8.49 33.25 5.81
C SER A 14 7.27 32.33 5.61
N CYS A 15 6.27 32.74 4.81
CA CYS A 15 4.97 32.07 4.73
C CYS A 15 4.82 31.07 3.57
N ILE A 16 5.87 30.79 2.78
CA ILE A 16 5.75 29.92 1.59
C ILE A 16 6.84 28.84 1.52
N LEU A 17 7.22 28.28 2.67
CA LEU A 17 7.84 26.96 2.67
C LEU A 17 6.70 25.93 2.75
N SER A 18 6.05 25.65 1.61
CA SER A 18 5.18 24.49 1.50
C SER A 18 6.06 23.25 1.67
N THR A 19 6.03 22.64 2.85
CA THR A 19 6.65 21.33 3.05
C THR A 19 5.89 20.34 2.18
N LEU A 20 6.57 19.76 1.19
CA LEU A 20 6.00 18.66 0.40
C LEU A 20 5.88 17.44 1.33
N SER A 21 4.68 17.21 1.87
CA SER A 21 4.37 16.04 2.69
C SER A 21 3.62 15.01 1.87
N ILE A 22 4.00 13.74 2.03
CA ILE A 22 3.28 12.60 1.47
C ILE A 22 2.84 11.69 2.63
N ARG A 23 1.56 11.29 2.63
CA ARG A 23 0.94 10.52 3.70
C ARG A 23 0.67 9.10 3.22
N PHE A 24 1.31 8.12 3.87
CA PHE A 24 1.08 6.71 3.63
C PHE A 24 0.17 6.12 4.70
N GLY A 25 -0.68 5.19 4.31
CA GLY A 25 -1.51 4.40 5.22
C GLY A 25 -1.41 2.91 4.93
N THR A 26 -1.75 2.10 5.94
CA THR A 26 -2.05 0.68 5.75
C THR A 26 -3.28 0.33 6.57
N TYR A 27 -4.16 -0.52 6.02
CA TYR A 27 -5.36 -0.95 6.72
C TYR A 27 -5.76 -2.38 6.31
N ASN A 28 -5.80 -3.29 7.28
CA ASN A 28 -6.46 -4.57 7.10
C ASN A 28 -7.97 -4.35 7.20
N ILE A 29 -8.68 -4.48 6.08
CA ILE A 29 -10.10 -4.15 5.99
C ILE A 29 -11.02 -5.31 6.41
N GLN A 30 -10.48 -6.44 6.84
CA GLN A 30 -11.24 -7.64 7.21
C GLN A 30 -12.31 -8.00 6.17
N SER A 31 -11.94 -7.93 4.89
CA SER A 31 -12.84 -8.14 3.74
C SER A 31 -14.05 -7.21 3.71
N GLY A 32 -13.88 -5.99 4.22
CA GLY A 32 -14.92 -4.97 4.33
C GLY A 32 -15.80 -5.10 5.58
N SER A 33 -15.37 -5.84 6.60
CA SER A 33 -16.12 -6.00 7.85
C SER A 33 -15.67 -4.99 8.90
N ASN A 34 -16.61 -4.48 9.69
CA ASN A 34 -16.29 -3.65 10.86
C ASN A 34 -15.92 -4.51 12.10
N PHE A 35 -15.61 -3.86 13.22
CA PHE A 35 -15.24 -4.53 14.48
C PHE A 35 -16.33 -5.45 15.06
N ALA A 36 -17.59 -5.29 14.63
CA ALA A 36 -18.69 -6.17 14.99
C ALA A 36 -18.86 -7.35 14.00
N HIS A 37 -17.90 -7.54 13.09
CA HIS A 37 -17.91 -8.53 12.01
C HIS A 37 -19.10 -8.39 11.06
N VAL A 38 -19.62 -7.17 10.90
CA VAL A 38 -20.68 -6.85 9.95
C VAL A 38 -20.03 -6.26 8.70
N TYR A 39 -20.34 -6.83 7.54
CA TYR A 39 -19.88 -6.33 6.26
C TYR A 39 -20.49 -4.94 5.97
N ASN A 40 -19.62 -3.95 5.79
CA ASN A 40 -19.99 -2.58 5.44
C ASN A 40 -18.82 -1.88 4.71
N LEU A 41 -18.67 -2.14 3.41
CA LEU A 41 -17.57 -1.57 2.63
C LEU A 41 -17.66 -0.04 2.48
N THR A 42 -18.85 0.53 2.56
CA THR A 42 -19.03 1.99 2.58
C THR A 42 -18.38 2.63 3.80
N GLU A 43 -18.62 2.08 4.98
CA GLU A 43 -17.98 2.54 6.23
C GLU A 43 -16.45 2.37 6.18
N THR A 44 -15.97 1.26 5.60
CA THR A 44 -14.53 1.07 5.32
C THR A 44 -13.98 2.19 4.43
N ALA A 45 -14.65 2.51 3.32
CA ALA A 45 -14.23 3.55 2.38
C ALA A 45 -14.29 4.96 3.00
N GLU A 46 -15.31 5.25 3.81
CA GLU A 46 -15.42 6.49 4.58
C GLU A 46 -14.25 6.66 5.55
N THR A 47 -13.93 5.60 6.28
CA THR A 47 -12.79 5.57 7.21
C THR A 47 -11.49 5.87 6.47
N ILE A 48 -11.25 5.20 5.33
CA ILE A 48 -10.05 5.44 4.51
C ILE A 48 -9.98 6.89 4.02
N ASN A 49 -11.11 7.45 3.57
CA ASN A 49 -11.19 8.84 3.13
C ASN A 49 -10.88 9.83 4.28
N GLN A 50 -11.31 9.52 5.51
CA GLN A 50 -11.04 10.34 6.70
C GLN A 50 -9.57 10.32 7.15
N LEU A 51 -8.80 9.27 6.80
CA LEU A 51 -7.37 9.23 7.09
C LEU A 51 -6.59 10.31 6.34
N ASP A 52 -7.15 10.80 5.22
CA ASP A 52 -6.53 11.79 4.33
C ASP A 52 -5.10 11.39 3.94
N VAL A 53 -4.96 10.16 3.47
CA VAL A 53 -3.70 9.60 2.97
C VAL A 53 -3.59 9.80 1.45
N ASP A 54 -2.37 9.95 0.98
CA ASP A 54 -2.07 10.02 -0.47
C ASP A 54 -1.99 8.63 -1.08
N ILE A 55 -1.46 7.68 -0.31
CA ILE A 55 -1.27 6.29 -0.73
C ILE A 55 -1.67 5.39 0.43
N ILE A 56 -2.47 4.35 0.16
CA ILE A 56 -2.88 3.38 1.16
C ILE A 56 -2.70 1.95 0.65
N ALA A 57 -2.18 1.10 1.53
CA ALA A 57 -2.14 -0.33 1.35
C ALA A 57 -3.31 -1.01 2.08
N LEU A 58 -3.97 -1.97 1.43
CA LEU A 58 -5.08 -2.71 2.02
C LEU A 58 -4.75 -4.20 2.11
N GLN A 59 -5.07 -4.83 3.24
CA GLN A 59 -5.00 -6.28 3.42
C GLN A 59 -6.40 -6.89 3.58
N GLU A 60 -6.49 -8.19 3.30
CA GLU A 60 -7.73 -8.98 3.37
C GLU A 60 -8.83 -8.54 2.41
N VAL A 61 -8.42 -8.16 1.19
CA VAL A 61 -9.32 -7.63 0.17
C VAL A 61 -9.95 -8.76 -0.62
N ASP A 62 -11.27 -8.72 -0.78
CA ASP A 62 -12.00 -9.60 -1.70
C ASP A 62 -12.13 -8.97 -3.09
N ASN A 63 -12.08 -9.81 -4.12
CA ASN A 63 -12.32 -9.42 -5.50
C ASN A 63 -13.20 -10.50 -6.17
N PHE A 64 -14.47 -10.14 -6.43
CA PHE A 64 -15.48 -11.01 -7.06
C PHE A 64 -15.59 -12.41 -6.44
N THR A 65 -15.59 -12.49 -5.11
CA THR A 65 -15.75 -13.76 -4.37
C THR A 65 -17.23 -14.07 -4.15
N ASP A 66 -17.60 -15.33 -3.91
CA ASP A 66 -18.99 -15.68 -3.56
C ASP A 66 -19.45 -15.01 -2.25
N ARG A 67 -18.49 -14.70 -1.35
CA ARG A 67 -18.76 -13.92 -0.12
C ARG A 67 -19.06 -12.46 -0.45
N HIS A 68 -18.31 -11.84 -1.35
CA HIS A 68 -18.53 -10.47 -1.80
C HIS A 68 -18.34 -10.35 -3.32
N LEU A 69 -19.46 -10.25 -4.04
CA LEU A 69 -19.53 -10.26 -5.52
C LEU A 69 -19.05 -8.95 -6.19
N ILE A 70 -18.23 -8.16 -5.50
CA ILE A 70 -17.74 -6.87 -5.98
C ILE A 70 -16.21 -6.82 -5.98
N ASP A 71 -15.68 -5.89 -6.77
CA ASP A 71 -14.28 -5.48 -6.66
C ASP A 71 -14.16 -4.44 -5.54
N GLN A 72 -13.68 -4.86 -4.37
CA GLN A 72 -13.57 -3.99 -3.21
C GLN A 72 -12.53 -2.87 -3.42
N THR A 73 -11.44 -3.16 -4.14
CA THR A 73 -10.38 -2.20 -4.45
C THR A 73 -10.91 -1.06 -5.31
N LEU A 74 -11.62 -1.40 -6.39
CA LEU A 74 -12.27 -0.42 -7.27
C LEU A 74 -13.32 0.41 -6.52
N TYR A 75 -14.16 -0.26 -5.70
CA TYR A 75 -15.19 0.41 -4.93
C TYR A 75 -14.60 1.47 -3.99
N ILE A 76 -13.57 1.10 -3.22
CA ILE A 76 -12.89 2.03 -2.29
C ILE A 76 -12.20 3.15 -3.07
N ALA A 77 -11.52 2.84 -4.18
CA ALA A 77 -10.81 3.83 -5.00
C ALA A 77 -11.73 4.93 -5.52
N GLN A 78 -12.99 4.58 -5.84
CA GLN A 78 -13.97 5.46 -6.46
C GLN A 78 -15.04 5.99 -5.50
N TYR A 79 -14.98 5.64 -4.22
CA TYR A 79 -16.02 5.94 -3.24
C TYR A 79 -16.37 7.44 -3.18
N ASN A 80 -15.36 8.30 -3.03
CA ASN A 80 -15.55 9.75 -3.01
C ASN A 80 -14.81 10.40 -4.20
N LYS A 81 -15.57 10.73 -5.26
CA LYS A 81 -15.04 11.34 -6.50
C LYS A 81 -14.27 12.66 -6.30
N ILE A 82 -14.36 13.28 -5.13
CA ILE A 82 -13.62 14.51 -4.79
C ILE A 82 -12.21 14.17 -4.28
N GLN A 83 -12.02 12.99 -3.70
CA GLN A 83 -10.75 12.49 -3.17
C GLN A 83 -10.50 11.05 -3.66
N SER A 84 -10.65 10.82 -4.96
CA SER A 84 -10.45 9.51 -5.57
C SER A 84 -8.98 9.11 -5.54
N PHE A 85 -8.77 7.80 -5.42
CA PHE A 85 -7.47 7.21 -5.73
C PHE A 85 -7.41 6.96 -7.24
N GLU A 86 -6.57 7.74 -7.92
CA GLU A 86 -6.42 7.70 -9.39
C GLU A 86 -5.70 6.44 -9.88
N TYR A 87 -4.81 5.88 -9.05
CA TYR A 87 -4.20 4.59 -9.27
C TYR A 87 -4.67 3.60 -8.21
N PHE A 88 -5.00 2.38 -8.63
CA PHE A 88 -5.32 1.28 -7.73
C PHE A 88 -4.90 -0.05 -8.36
N HIS A 89 -4.39 -0.96 -7.54
CA HIS A 89 -4.00 -2.31 -7.95
C HIS A 89 -4.45 -3.32 -6.90
N PHE A 90 -5.17 -4.35 -7.34
CA PHE A 90 -5.43 -5.54 -6.55
C PHE A 90 -4.49 -6.66 -6.98
N GLU A 91 -3.74 -7.21 -6.04
CA GLU A 91 -2.95 -8.42 -6.27
C GLU A 91 -3.63 -9.59 -5.57
N LYS A 92 -4.10 -10.53 -6.38
CA LYS A 92 -4.68 -11.78 -5.90
C LYS A 92 -3.58 -12.63 -5.28
N MET A 93 -3.72 -12.97 -4.00
CA MET A 93 -2.77 -13.86 -3.30
C MET A 93 -3.22 -15.33 -3.31
N ARG A 94 -4.53 -15.57 -3.45
CA ARG A 94 -5.11 -16.90 -3.67
C ARG A 94 -6.45 -16.86 -4.39
N ASN A 95 -6.79 -18.00 -4.99
CA ASN A 95 -8.17 -18.34 -5.27
C ASN A 95 -8.97 -18.42 -3.97
N PHE A 96 -10.13 -17.76 -3.93
CA PHE A 96 -11.03 -17.83 -2.80
C PHE A 96 -12.47 -17.66 -3.26
N GLN A 97 -13.31 -18.67 -3.00
CA GLN A 97 -14.74 -18.66 -3.30
C GLN A 97 -15.06 -18.12 -4.70
N ASN A 98 -14.57 -18.81 -5.74
CA ASN A 98 -14.70 -18.43 -7.17
C ASN A 98 -14.13 -17.05 -7.58
N GLY A 99 -13.52 -16.31 -6.65
CA GLY A 99 -12.88 -15.02 -6.88
C GLY A 99 -11.43 -14.99 -6.41
N GLY A 100 -11.01 -13.82 -5.94
CA GLY A 100 -9.69 -13.57 -5.39
C GLY A 100 -9.73 -13.05 -3.96
N TYR A 101 -8.77 -13.50 -3.16
CA TYR A 101 -8.44 -12.91 -1.86
C TYR A 101 -6.99 -12.43 -1.91
N GLY A 102 -6.74 -11.21 -1.45
CA GLY A 102 -5.41 -10.62 -1.61
C GLY A 102 -5.19 -9.31 -0.87
N ILE A 103 -4.28 -8.52 -1.42
CA ILE A 103 -3.88 -7.21 -0.91
C ILE A 103 -3.97 -6.18 -2.03
N SER A 104 -4.00 -4.90 -1.69
CA SER A 104 -4.11 -3.83 -2.68
C SER A 104 -3.29 -2.60 -2.32
N ILE A 105 -2.98 -1.79 -3.32
CA ILE A 105 -2.44 -0.45 -3.15
C ILE A 105 -3.32 0.53 -3.91
N LEU A 106 -3.68 1.63 -3.25
CA LEU A 106 -4.41 2.75 -3.83
C LEU A 106 -3.56 4.02 -3.67
N SER A 107 -3.55 4.88 -4.68
CA SER A 107 -2.75 6.11 -4.72
C SER A 107 -3.53 7.23 -5.39
N LYS A 108 -3.55 8.42 -4.77
CA LYS A 108 -4.08 9.66 -5.37
C LYS A 108 -3.22 10.13 -6.55
N GLN A 109 -2.00 9.63 -6.67
CA GLN A 109 -1.11 9.96 -7.77
C GLN A 109 -1.42 9.13 -9.02
N THR A 110 -1.36 9.78 -10.19
CA THR A 110 -1.62 9.15 -11.48
C THR A 110 -0.40 8.43 -12.05
N SER A 111 0.81 8.83 -11.68
CA SER A 111 2.05 8.28 -12.22
C SER A 111 2.68 7.25 -11.29
N ILE A 112 2.53 5.97 -11.62
CA ILE A 112 3.30 4.88 -11.02
C ILE A 112 4.34 4.41 -12.02
N LYS A 113 5.62 4.45 -11.64
CA LYS A 113 6.75 4.13 -12.54
C LYS A 113 6.91 2.62 -12.71
N ARG A 114 6.77 1.86 -11.62
CA ARG A 114 6.79 0.39 -11.63
C ARG A 114 5.81 -0.17 -10.61
N LEU A 115 5.26 -1.33 -10.95
CA LEU A 115 4.55 -2.23 -10.06
C LEU A 115 5.29 -3.57 -10.12
N LEU A 116 5.69 -4.08 -8.96
CA LEU A 116 6.33 -5.38 -8.81
C LEU A 116 5.57 -6.19 -7.77
N THR A 117 5.36 -7.47 -8.04
CA THR A 117 4.65 -8.37 -7.12
C THR A 117 5.48 -9.61 -6.85
N TYR A 118 5.33 -10.13 -5.64
CA TYR A 118 6.05 -11.30 -5.16
C TYR A 118 5.10 -12.18 -4.37
N HIS A 119 5.09 -13.47 -4.68
CA HIS A 119 4.40 -14.49 -3.91
C HIS A 119 5.44 -15.29 -3.14
N TYR A 120 5.20 -15.57 -1.86
CA TYR A 120 6.17 -16.30 -1.05
C TYR A 120 6.51 -17.66 -1.68
N ASN A 121 7.76 -18.08 -1.51
CA ASN A 121 8.32 -19.27 -2.15
C ASN A 121 8.31 -19.24 -3.70
N ASN A 122 8.14 -18.06 -4.32
CA ASN A 122 8.02 -17.89 -5.78
C ASN A 122 6.85 -18.69 -6.38
N THR A 123 5.72 -18.74 -5.67
CA THR A 123 4.49 -19.41 -6.15
C THR A 123 3.63 -18.47 -7.00
N THR A 124 2.44 -18.92 -7.38
CA THR A 124 1.37 -18.09 -7.94
C THR A 124 0.09 -18.24 -7.12
N ALA A 125 -0.85 -17.32 -7.30
CA ALA A 125 -2.16 -17.37 -6.65
C ALA A 125 -2.94 -18.67 -6.94
N GLU A 126 -2.75 -19.26 -8.12
CA GLU A 126 -3.39 -20.51 -8.54
C GLU A 126 -2.77 -21.72 -7.87
N GLN A 127 -1.47 -21.66 -7.58
CA GLN A 127 -0.75 -22.73 -6.90
C GLN A 127 -1.10 -22.81 -5.41
N CYS A 128 -1.59 -21.71 -4.83
CA CYS A 128 -2.02 -21.67 -3.44
C CYS A 128 -3.50 -22.04 -3.26
N VAL A 129 -3.76 -23.35 -3.19
CA VAL A 129 -5.13 -23.90 -3.06
C VAL A 129 -5.64 -23.84 -1.61
N ILE A 130 -4.77 -24.07 -0.63
CA ILE A 130 -5.12 -24.08 0.80
C ILE A 130 -3.97 -23.44 1.59
N PRO A 131 -4.24 -22.41 2.43
CA PRO A 131 -3.25 -21.88 3.35
C PRO A 131 -2.78 -22.99 4.29
N LYS A 132 -1.48 -23.24 4.32
CA LYS A 132 -0.85 -24.28 5.14
C LYS A 132 0.41 -23.75 5.79
N GLU A 133 0.89 -24.46 6.81
CA GLU A 133 2.16 -24.12 7.46
C GLU A 133 3.31 -24.03 6.42
N GLY A 134 3.97 -22.87 6.36
CA GLY A 134 5.04 -22.57 5.41
C GLY A 134 4.60 -21.95 4.07
N ASP A 135 3.30 -21.96 3.75
CA ASP A 135 2.73 -21.39 2.53
C ASP A 135 1.28 -20.95 2.79
N TYR A 136 1.13 -19.74 3.31
CA TYR A 136 -0.16 -19.18 3.75
C TYR A 136 -0.89 -18.38 2.66
N CYS A 137 -0.48 -18.55 1.40
CA CYS A 137 -1.04 -17.81 0.28
C CYS A 137 -0.94 -16.29 0.46
N GLN A 138 0.28 -15.83 0.69
CA GLN A 138 0.59 -14.43 0.95
C GLN A 138 1.74 -13.99 0.05
N GLY A 139 1.97 -12.68 0.02
CA GLY A 139 2.95 -12.08 -0.86
C GLY A 139 3.16 -10.61 -0.57
N PHE A 140 3.73 -9.92 -1.52
CA PHE A 140 4.16 -8.54 -1.42
C PHE A 140 3.86 -7.81 -2.73
N ILE A 141 3.31 -6.61 -2.61
CA ILE A 141 3.24 -5.63 -3.71
C ILE A 141 4.26 -4.55 -3.40
N LEU A 142 4.97 -4.07 -4.43
CA LEU A 142 5.80 -2.89 -4.39
C LEU A 142 5.46 -1.97 -5.56
N ILE A 143 5.23 -0.69 -5.27
CA ILE A 143 5.16 0.36 -6.27
C ILE A 143 6.37 1.29 -6.17
N GLU A 144 6.88 1.71 -7.32
CA GLU A 144 7.84 2.80 -7.43
C GLU A 144 7.11 4.06 -7.90
N ILE A 145 7.18 5.09 -7.08
CA ILE A 145 6.55 6.37 -7.28
C ILE A 145 7.63 7.39 -7.65
N PRO A 146 7.56 8.04 -8.83
CA PRO A 146 8.46 9.12 -9.16
C PRO A 146 8.18 10.31 -8.23
N PHE A 147 9.23 10.87 -7.64
CA PHE A 147 9.14 12.00 -6.73
C PHE A 147 10.18 13.05 -7.10
N LYS A 148 9.74 14.25 -7.47
CA LYS A 148 10.67 15.34 -7.78
C LYS A 148 11.01 16.10 -6.51
N TYR A 149 12.28 16.08 -6.13
CA TYR A 149 12.79 16.86 -5.02
C TYR A 149 13.59 18.05 -5.56
N GLN A 150 12.99 19.24 -5.56
CA GLN A 150 13.53 20.42 -6.25
C GLN A 150 13.68 20.18 -7.77
N ASP A 151 13.94 21.24 -8.54
CA ASP A 151 13.84 21.17 -10.02
C ASP A 151 14.85 20.23 -10.69
N ASN A 152 15.86 19.71 -9.96
CA ASN A 152 17.00 18.98 -10.53
C ASN A 152 17.28 17.60 -9.90
N ILE A 153 16.46 17.11 -8.94
CA ILE A 153 16.69 15.79 -8.33
C ILE A 153 15.44 14.92 -8.51
N ASP A 154 15.55 13.96 -9.43
CA ASP A 154 14.56 12.89 -9.57
C ASP A 154 14.82 11.82 -8.50
N LEU A 155 13.92 11.73 -7.53
CA LEU A 155 13.88 10.66 -6.54
C LEU A 155 12.80 9.66 -6.91
N SER A 156 12.83 8.52 -6.23
CA SER A 156 11.74 7.56 -6.29
C SER A 156 11.44 7.04 -4.90
N ILE A 157 10.16 6.99 -4.57
CA ILE A 157 9.65 6.39 -3.34
C ILE A 157 9.22 4.97 -3.67
N TYR A 158 9.77 4.00 -2.94
CA TYR A 158 9.32 2.62 -3.00
C TYR A 158 8.36 2.38 -1.84
N PHE A 159 7.09 2.13 -2.16
CA PHE A 159 6.06 1.83 -1.18
C PHE A 159 5.53 0.43 -1.43
N GLY A 160 5.56 -0.43 -0.41
CA GLY A 160 5.13 -1.81 -0.55
C GLY A 160 4.26 -2.27 0.60
N THR A 161 3.50 -3.34 0.36
CA THR A 161 2.62 -3.95 1.34
C THR A 161 2.62 -5.46 1.25
N THR A 162 2.45 -6.09 2.40
CA THR A 162 2.29 -7.52 2.57
C THR A 162 1.22 -7.76 3.64
N HIS A 163 0.77 -9.00 3.75
CA HIS A 163 0.06 -9.49 4.91
C HIS A 163 0.82 -10.73 5.35
N LEU A 164 1.59 -10.64 6.44
CA LEU A 164 2.38 -11.76 6.97
C LEU A 164 1.47 -12.77 7.67
N VAL A 165 1.95 -14.00 7.84
CA VAL A 165 1.14 -14.98 8.55
C VAL A 165 1.05 -14.67 10.04
N ILE A 166 -0.04 -15.11 10.66
CA ILE A 166 -0.14 -15.28 12.10
C ILE A 166 0.54 -16.61 12.49
N GLY A 167 1.85 -16.59 12.66
CA GLY A 167 2.63 -17.71 13.21
C GLY A 167 2.72 -17.65 14.73
N LEU A 168 2.65 -18.82 15.40
CA LEU A 168 2.64 -18.94 16.87
C LEU A 168 3.95 -18.49 17.55
N ASN A 169 5.08 -18.51 16.83
CA ASN A 169 6.42 -18.29 17.39
C ASN A 169 7.26 -17.26 16.61
N GLY A 170 6.69 -16.57 15.61
CA GLY A 170 7.41 -15.57 14.82
C GLY A 170 8.35 -16.10 13.74
N LEU A 171 8.68 -17.40 13.73
CA LEU A 171 9.68 -17.96 12.80
C LEU A 171 9.24 -17.85 11.34
N GLN A 172 7.95 -18.10 11.08
CA GLN A 172 7.42 -18.01 9.74
C GLN A 172 7.41 -16.55 9.25
N GLN A 173 7.01 -15.60 10.08
CA GLN A 173 7.07 -14.18 9.75
C GLN A 173 8.51 -13.73 9.46
N PHE A 174 9.48 -14.20 10.25
CA PHE A 174 10.90 -13.92 9.99
C PHE A 174 11.35 -14.46 8.62
N ASN A 175 10.95 -15.69 8.26
CA ASN A 175 11.28 -16.28 6.96
C ASN A 175 10.60 -15.53 5.80
N GLU A 176 9.35 -15.09 5.96
CA GLU A 176 8.62 -14.29 4.97
C GLU A 176 9.27 -12.91 4.76
N VAL A 177 9.64 -12.23 5.85
CA VAL A 177 10.36 -10.96 5.78
C VAL A 177 11.73 -11.14 5.11
N LYS A 178 12.47 -12.21 5.44
CA LYS A 178 13.76 -12.51 4.79
C LYS A 178 13.61 -12.72 3.29
N GLN A 179 12.55 -13.41 2.86
CA GLN A 179 12.23 -13.60 1.44
C GLN A 179 11.92 -12.26 0.74
N ILE A 180 11.10 -11.39 1.36
CA ILE A 180 10.84 -10.04 0.82
C ILE A 180 12.13 -9.26 0.67
N VAL A 181 12.95 -9.19 1.73
CA VAL A 181 14.20 -8.41 1.70
C VAL A 181 15.14 -8.92 0.62
N GLN A 182 15.29 -10.25 0.50
CA GLN A 182 16.11 -10.85 -0.56
C GLN A 182 15.55 -10.51 -1.94
N TRP A 183 14.25 -10.71 -2.16
CA TRP A 183 13.62 -10.41 -3.43
C TRP A 183 13.72 -8.92 -3.80
N MET A 184 13.52 -8.01 -2.84
CA MET A 184 13.70 -6.56 -3.04
C MET A 184 15.14 -6.23 -3.42
N SER A 185 16.13 -6.83 -2.75
CA SER A 185 17.55 -6.67 -3.07
C SER A 185 17.86 -7.08 -4.50
N ASP A 186 17.23 -8.16 -4.98
CA ASP A 186 17.46 -8.70 -6.32
C ASP A 186 16.73 -7.90 -7.43
N ASN A 187 15.62 -7.22 -7.11
CA ASN A 187 14.74 -6.59 -8.10
C ASN A 187 14.79 -5.05 -8.15
N ILE A 188 15.26 -4.37 -7.10
CA ILE A 188 15.22 -2.90 -7.02
C ILE A 188 16.53 -2.22 -7.47
N ILE A 189 17.68 -2.91 -7.43
CA ILE A 189 19.04 -2.46 -7.82
C ILE A 189 19.57 -1.21 -7.05
N ASN A 190 20.78 -1.35 -6.50
CA ASN A 190 21.56 -0.40 -5.66
C ASN A 190 21.19 -0.25 -4.18
N ILE A 191 20.39 -1.14 -3.59
CA ILE A 191 20.43 -1.32 -2.14
C ILE A 191 21.69 -2.16 -1.85
N SER A 192 22.58 -1.68 -0.97
CA SER A 192 23.70 -2.46 -0.46
C SER A 192 23.26 -3.90 -0.18
N LYS A 193 23.98 -4.90 -0.72
CA LYS A 193 23.73 -6.33 -0.52
C LYS A 193 23.76 -6.78 0.95
N ASN A 194 24.04 -5.85 1.88
CA ASN A 194 23.85 -6.01 3.31
C ASN A 194 22.64 -5.16 3.76
N PRO A 195 21.39 -5.68 3.65
CA PRO A 195 20.27 -5.11 4.36
C PRO A 195 20.55 -5.22 5.86
N TYR A 196 20.48 -4.09 6.58
CA TYR A 196 20.55 -4.07 8.04
C TYR A 196 19.28 -4.70 8.60
N ILE A 197 19.27 -6.02 8.73
CA ILE A 197 18.31 -6.74 9.57
C ILE A 197 19.00 -6.84 10.94
N PHE A 198 18.54 -6.03 11.91
CA PHE A 198 19.00 -6.09 13.30
C PHE A 198 18.44 -7.33 14.00
#